data_AF-A0A5C6ULG0-F1
#
_entry.id   AF-A0A5C6ULG0-F1
#
_cell.length_a   1.000
_cell.length_b   1.000
_cell.length_c   1.000
_cell.angle_alpha   90.00
_cell.angle_beta   90.00
_cell.angle_gamma   90.00
#
_symmetry.space_group_name_H-M   'P 1'
#
loop_
_entity.id
_entity.type
_entity.pdbx_description
1 polymer ?
#
loop_
_entity_poly.entity_id
_entity_poly.type
_entity_poly.pdbx_seq_one_letter_code
_entity_poly.pdbx_strand_id
1 'polypeptide(L)'
;MAYHQERYGKLVEDCDGAMRVHYQAKRGISLNPGAEASKAVSSAEVGLIVCQDYDLYQKWLMQWGLRENELALMRLNAVEERASDLSEVVKTHEIRF
;
A
#
# COMPACT_ATOMS: atom_id res chain seq x y z
N MET A 1 10.30 11.43 -14.87
CA MET A 1 9.89 11.17 -13.48
C MET A 1 8.51 11.76 -13.16
N ALA A 2 8.29 13.07 -13.31
CA ALA A 2 7.01 13.71 -12.97
C ALA A 2 5.75 13.06 -13.60
N TYR A 3 5.83 12.62 -14.87
CA TYR A 3 4.68 12.02 -15.57
C TYR A 3 4.17 10.70 -14.95
N HIS A 4 5.05 9.93 -14.31
CA HIS A 4 4.66 8.65 -13.70
C HIS A 4 4.38 8.77 -12.20
N GLN A 5 4.71 9.91 -11.57
CA GLN A 5 4.59 10.11 -10.13
C GLN A 5 3.16 9.91 -9.63
N GLU A 6 2.18 10.58 -10.26
CA GLU A 6 0.78 10.53 -9.83
C GLU A 6 0.23 9.08 -9.87
N ARG A 7 0.37 8.41 -11.02
CA ARG A 7 -0.11 7.03 -11.18
C ARG A 7 0.63 6.04 -10.28
N TYR A 8 1.96 6.14 -10.22
CA TYR A 8 2.76 5.24 -9.39
C TYR A 8 2.45 5.46 -7.91
N GLY A 9 2.32 6.71 -7.49
CA GLY A 9 1.93 7.08 -6.13
C GLY A 9 0.57 6.50 -5.75
N LYS A 10 -0.45 6.67 -6.58
CA LYS A 10 -1.77 6.08 -6.34
C LYS A 10 -1.72 4.56 -6.16
N LEU A 11 -0.94 3.85 -6.97
CA LEU A 11 -0.78 2.40 -6.87
C LEU A 11 -0.05 1.98 -5.58
N VAL A 12 0.95 2.75 -5.16
CA VAL A 12 1.66 2.53 -3.89
C VAL A 12 0.70 2.65 -2.71
N GLU A 13 -0.12 3.69 -2.71
CA GLU A 13 -1.11 3.95 -1.66
C GLU A 13 -2.19 2.87 -1.61
N ASP A 14 -2.73 2.49 -2.76
CA ASP A 14 -3.76 1.45 -2.83
C ASP A 14 -3.23 0.12 -2.34
N CYS A 15 -1.99 -0.22 -2.69
CA CYS A 15 -1.35 -1.43 -2.19
C CYS A 15 -1.09 -1.35 -0.68
N ASP A 16 -0.56 -0.24 -0.14
CA ASP A 16 -0.36 -0.08 1.30
C ASP A 16 -1.69 -0.21 2.07
N GLY A 17 -2.75 0.45 1.58
CA GLY A 17 -4.08 0.35 2.16
C GLY A 17 -4.64 -1.07 2.14
N ALA A 18 -4.54 -1.77 1.01
CA ALA A 18 -4.99 -3.16 0.90
C ALA A 18 -4.21 -4.09 1.84
N MET A 19 -2.89 -3.91 1.95
CA MET A 19 -2.07 -4.67 2.89
C MET A 19 -2.45 -4.42 4.35
N ARG A 20 -2.75 -3.17 4.73
CA ARG A 20 -3.22 -2.84 6.09
C ARG A 20 -4.56 -3.50 6.41
N VAL A 21 -5.53 -3.42 5.49
CA VAL A 21 -6.84 -4.04 5.66
C VAL A 21 -6.70 -5.56 5.80
N HIS A 22 -5.88 -6.19 4.95
CA HIS A 22 -5.59 -7.62 5.04
C HIS A 22 -4.92 -7.99 6.37
N TYR A 23 -3.91 -7.23 6.81
CA TYR A 23 -3.26 -7.45 8.09
C TYR A 23 -4.25 -7.36 9.27
N GLN A 24 -5.10 -6.33 9.29
CA GLN A 24 -6.13 -6.15 10.31
C GLN A 24 -7.14 -7.30 10.33
N ALA A 25 -7.58 -7.77 9.15
CA ALA A 25 -8.50 -8.91 9.06
C ALA A 25 -7.85 -10.20 9.60
N LYS A 26 -6.58 -10.46 9.26
CA LYS A 26 -5.82 -11.62 9.77
C LYS A 26 -5.61 -11.55 11.28
N ARG A 27 -5.40 -10.35 11.83
CA ARG A 27 -5.32 -10.15 13.29
C ARG A 27 -6.68 -10.36 13.94
N GLY A 28 -7.74 -9.82 13.36
CA GLY A 28 -9.12 -9.93 13.84
C GLY A 28 -9.58 -11.38 13.96
N ILE A 29 -9.39 -12.20 12.93
CA ILE A 29 -9.77 -13.62 12.99
C ILE A 29 -8.96 -14.40 14.03
N SER A 30 -7.70 -14.00 14.29
CA SER A 30 -6.85 -14.64 15.30
C SER A 30 -7.32 -14.33 16.73
N LEU A 31 -7.97 -13.18 16.93
CA LEU A 31 -8.49 -12.75 18.24
C LEU A 31 -9.93 -13.24 18.47
N ASN A 32 -10.76 -13.21 17.44
CA ASN A 32 -12.17 -13.62 17.52
C ASN A 32 -12.60 -14.35 16.23
N PRO A 33 -12.41 -15.69 16.18
CA PRO A 33 -12.79 -16.49 15.02
C PRO A 33 -14.31 -16.53 14.82
N GLY A 34 -14.76 -16.48 13.56
CA GLY A 34 -16.18 -16.59 13.22
C GLY A 34 -16.44 -16.43 11.73
N ALA A 35 -17.68 -16.69 11.30
CA ALA A 35 -18.07 -16.60 9.89
C ALA A 35 -17.86 -15.18 9.31
N GLU A 36 -18.17 -14.14 10.09
CA GLU A 36 -17.93 -12.75 9.68
C GLU A 36 -16.44 -12.43 9.57
N ALA A 37 -15.62 -12.88 10.54
CA ALA A 37 -14.18 -12.70 10.50
C ALA A 37 -13.54 -13.44 9.31
N SER A 38 -14.01 -14.65 9.00
CA SER A 38 -13.57 -15.39 7.81
C SER A 38 -13.95 -14.67 6.53
N LYS A 39 -15.16 -14.12 6.43
CA LYS A 39 -15.59 -13.32 5.28
C LYS A 39 -14.76 -12.04 5.12
N ALA A 40 -14.41 -11.39 6.22
CA ALA A 40 -13.54 -10.21 6.21
C ALA A 40 -12.14 -10.54 5.67
N VAL A 41 -11.55 -11.67 6.10
CA VAL A 41 -10.25 -12.13 5.57
C VAL A 41 -10.34 -12.39 4.07
N SER A 42 -11.31 -13.18 3.61
CA SER A 42 -11.45 -13.48 2.18
C SER A 42 -11.68 -12.22 1.34
N SER A 43 -12.45 -11.26 1.85
CA SER A 43 -12.67 -9.98 1.15
C SER A 43 -11.38 -9.16 1.07
N ALA A 44 -10.58 -9.14 2.14
CA ALA A 44 -9.30 -8.45 2.15
C ALA A 44 -8.26 -9.13 1.25
N GLU A 45 -8.27 -10.47 1.14
CA GLU A 45 -7.43 -11.23 0.21
C GLU A 45 -7.74 -10.88 -1.25
N VAL A 46 -9.01 -10.72 -1.63
CA VAL A 46 -9.40 -10.22 -2.96
C VAL A 46 -8.89 -8.79 -3.16
N GLY A 47 -8.93 -7.95 -2.11
CA GLY A 47 -8.40 -6.59 -2.15
C GLY A 47 -6.90 -6.51 -2.48
N LEU A 48 -6.11 -7.54 -2.15
CA LEU A 48 -4.67 -7.58 -2.46
C LEU A 48 -4.36 -7.64 -3.97
N ILE A 49 -5.36 -7.87 -4.84
CA ILE A 49 -5.17 -7.83 -6.30
C ILE A 49 -4.55 -6.48 -6.74
N VAL A 50 -4.87 -5.37 -6.07
CA VAL A 50 -4.31 -4.06 -6.41
C VAL A 50 -2.78 -3.97 -6.22
N CYS A 51 -2.21 -4.79 -5.33
CA CYS A 51 -0.76 -4.87 -5.17
C CYS A 51 -0.07 -5.50 -6.39
N GLN A 52 -0.78 -6.33 -7.16
CA GLN A 52 -0.26 -6.86 -8.43
C GLN A 52 -0.14 -5.74 -9.46
N ASP A 53 -1.10 -4.81 -9.53
CA ASP A 53 -1.06 -3.67 -10.46
C ASP A 53 0.10 -2.73 -10.12
N TYR A 54 0.34 -2.49 -8.83
CA TYR A 54 1.52 -1.79 -8.33
C TYR A 54 2.83 -2.46 -8.77
N ASP A 55 2.98 -3.76 -8.51
CA ASP A 55 4.20 -4.52 -8.82
C ASP A 55 4.48 -4.58 -10.33
N LEU A 56 3.45 -4.82 -11.15
CA LEU A 56 3.57 -4.80 -12.61
C LEU A 56 4.02 -3.43 -13.12
N TYR A 57 3.44 -2.36 -12.60
CA TYR A 57 3.79 -1.01 -13.03
C TYR A 57 5.19 -0.60 -12.55
N GLN A 58 5.60 -0.98 -11.34
CA GLN A 58 6.97 -0.80 -10.86
C GLN A 58 7.97 -1.48 -11.80
N LYS A 59 7.75 -2.77 -12.10
CA LYS A 59 8.61 -3.54 -13.00
C LYS A 59 8.67 -2.94 -14.40
N TRP A 60 7.53 -2.46 -14.90
CA TRP A 60 7.48 -1.75 -16.18
C TRP A 60 8.34 -0.47 -16.13
N LEU A 61 8.23 0.36 -15.09
CA LEU A 61 9.07 1.55 -14.93
C LEU A 61 10.56 1.21 -14.85
N MET A 62 10.92 0.12 -14.18
CA MET A 62 12.31 -0.38 -14.12
C MET A 62 12.83 -0.78 -15.51
N GLN A 63 12.01 -1.48 -16.31
CA GLN A 63 12.37 -1.82 -17.69
C GLN A 63 12.56 -0.59 -18.57
N TRP A 64 11.89 0.51 -18.25
CA TRP A 64 12.06 1.82 -18.90
C TRP A 64 13.21 2.66 -18.34
N GLY A 65 14.02 2.10 -17.45
CA GLY A 65 15.28 2.68 -17.00
C GLY A 65 15.25 3.37 -15.65
N LEU A 66 14.12 3.35 -14.91
CA LEU A 66 14.10 3.84 -13.54
C LEU A 66 14.83 2.86 -12.61
N ARG A 67 15.73 3.39 -11.79
CA ARG A 67 16.43 2.63 -10.75
C ARG A 67 15.58 2.54 -9.50
N GLU A 68 15.92 1.58 -8.66
CA GLU A 68 15.24 1.36 -7.38
C GLU A 68 15.20 2.63 -6.50
N ASN A 69 16.28 3.41 -6.46
CA ASN A 69 16.33 4.65 -5.69
C ASN A 69 15.36 5.72 -6.22
N GLU A 70 15.13 5.78 -7.53
CA GLU A 70 14.18 6.72 -8.13
C GLU A 70 12.75 6.30 -7.78
N LEU A 71 12.45 5.01 -7.86
CA LEU A 71 11.17 4.44 -7.44
C LEU A 71 10.93 4.59 -5.93
N ALA A 72 11.98 4.45 -5.12
CA ALA A 72 11.92 4.66 -3.67
C ALA A 72 11.59 6.12 -3.33
N LEU A 73 12.22 7.08 -4.02
CA LEU A 73 11.89 8.49 -3.85
C LEU A 73 10.44 8.80 -4.29
N MET A 74 9.99 8.21 -5.40
CA MET A 74 8.61 8.38 -5.85
C MET A 74 7.59 7.82 -4.85
N ARG A 75 7.90 6.67 -4.21
CA ARG A 75 7.10 6.11 -3.10
C ARG A 75 7.05 7.04 -1.90
N LEU A 76 8.22 7.55 -1.48
CA LEU A 76 8.33 8.48 -0.35
C LEU A 76 7.46 9.72 -0.60
N ASN A 77 7.57 10.30 -1.79
CA ASN A 77 6.76 11.45 -2.17
C ASN A 77 5.26 11.12 -2.11
N ALA A 78 4.81 9.96 -2.60
CA ALA A 78 3.39 9.59 -2.57
C ALA A 78 2.86 9.40 -1.13
N VAL A 79 3.68 8.83 -0.25
CA VAL A 79 3.32 8.60 1.15
C VAL A 79 3.29 9.92 1.93
N GLU A 80 4.24 10.82 1.68
CA GLU A 80 4.42 12.06 2.46
C GLU A 80 3.70 13.29 1.90
N GLU A 81 3.35 13.34 0.61
CA GLU A 81 2.71 14.50 -0.04
C GLU A 81 1.40 14.93 0.64
N ARG A 82 0.75 14.02 1.36
CA ARG A 82 -0.53 14.26 2.04
C ARG A 82 -0.40 14.53 3.53
N ALA A 83 0.79 14.35 4.10
CA ALA A 83 1.03 14.67 5.49
C ALA A 83 1.15 16.19 5.65
N SER A 84 0.23 16.77 6.39
CA SER A 84 0.20 18.20 6.70
C SER A 84 1.19 18.59 7.80
N ASP A 85 1.60 17.63 8.62
CA ASP A 85 2.57 17.81 9.70
C ASP A 85 3.38 16.53 10.00
N LEU A 86 4.36 16.66 10.90
CA LEU A 86 5.23 15.56 11.33
C LEU A 86 4.45 14.42 12.02
N SER A 87 3.35 14.72 12.70
CA SER A 87 2.52 13.72 13.37
C SER A 87 1.84 12.81 12.34
N GLU A 88 1.35 13.37 11.23
CA GLU A 88 0.77 12.60 10.13
C GLU A 88 1.81 11.74 9.40
N VAL A 89 3.03 12.25 9.20
CA VAL A 89 4.14 11.45 8.66
C VAL A 89 4.40 10.23 9.55
N VAL A 90 4.54 10.46 10.86
CA VAL A 90 4.78 9.37 11.83
C VAL A 90 3.62 8.38 11.84
N LYS A 91 2.38 8.87 11.91
CA LYS A 91 1.17 8.02 11.90
C LYS A 91 1.08 7.14 10.66
N THR A 92 1.53 7.62 9.52
CA THR A 92 1.55 6.85 8.28
C THR A 92 2.55 5.68 8.36
N HIS A 93 3.65 5.83 9.09
CA HIS A 93 4.63 4.77 9.30
C HIS A 93 4.31 3.86 10.49
N GLU A 94 3.39 4.26 11.36
CA GLU A 94 2.93 3.44 12.48
C GLU A 94 2.01 2.32 11.99
N ILE A 95 2.27 1.11 12.49
CA ILE A 95 1.27 0.05 12.51
C ILE A 95 0.53 0.19 13.85
N ARG A 96 -0.68 0.76 13.81
CA ARG A 96 -1.53 0.90 15.00
C ARG A 96 -2.40 -0.35 15.18
N PHE A 97 -2.51 -0.82 16.42
CA PHE A 97 -3.36 -1.93 16.85
C PHE A 97 -4.08 -1.55 18.15
#